data_AF-A0A0Q7B1A0-F1
#
_entry.id   AF-A0A0Q7B1A0-F1
#
_cell.length_a   1.000
_cell.length_b   1.000
_cell.length_c   1.000
_cell.angle_alpha   90.00
_cell.angle_beta   90.00
_cell.angle_gamma   90.00
#
_symmetry.space_group_name_H-M   'P 1'
#
loop_
_entity.id
_entity.type
_entity.pdbx_description
1 polymer ?
#
loop_
_entity_poly.entity_id
_entity_poly.type
_entity_poly.pdbx_seq_one_letter_code
_entity_poly.pdbx_strand_id
1 'polypeptide(L)'
;MDKHHSPACGRTQAERAATLTAFTSLAKDANRCDWERLLNKVLRQLGFGNYLISLGPVAPRDTDPLAGLITTFPKRWLEHYRCDGLIEIDPILRHCRRELVPLFWDSERRRARGRSRHFWEQREQHGLRSGVSIPLRYEMLRGTLSVAFDDTQITEQKGFSNPAVYQLFMLIPYLLAGIRHQLQRPVQPRQDLTPKEMDCLYWASEGKTTWEISHILTCSERTIDFHLLNARRKLGSVSRQQAVSAAVACGLVMPTAGSVHDSDRGFRRSIS
;
A
#
# COMPACT_ATOMS: atom_id res chain seq x y z
N MET A 1 17.11 39.58 -34.88
CA MET A 1 17.21 38.10 -34.86
C MET A 1 17.68 37.72 -33.47
N ASP A 2 16.75 37.72 -32.50
CA ASP A 2 17.09 37.49 -31.10
C ASP A 2 17.00 36.00 -30.76
N LYS A 3 18.14 35.46 -30.34
CA LYS A 3 18.27 34.09 -29.84
C LYS A 3 17.71 34.04 -28.42
N HIS A 4 16.51 33.47 -28.27
CA HIS A 4 16.04 33.00 -26.96
C HIS A 4 16.87 31.78 -26.53
N HIS A 5 17.84 32.02 -25.63
CA HIS A 5 18.44 30.98 -24.81
C HIS A 5 17.47 30.67 -23.65
N SER A 6 16.76 29.54 -23.72
CA SER A 6 16.12 28.94 -22.54
C SER A 6 17.19 28.24 -21.70
N PRO A 7 17.32 28.51 -20.39
CA PRO A 7 18.21 27.73 -19.54
C PRO A 7 17.49 26.43 -19.17
N ALA A 8 17.87 25.33 -19.82
CA ALA A 8 17.54 24.01 -19.31
C ALA A 8 18.28 23.82 -17.97
N CYS A 9 17.55 23.96 -16.87
CA CYS A 9 18.04 23.84 -15.50
C CYS A 9 18.46 22.38 -15.21
N GLY A 10 19.71 22.05 -15.52
CA GLY A 10 20.34 20.78 -15.14
C GLY A 10 20.88 20.87 -13.73
N ARG A 11 20.23 20.21 -12.76
CA ARG A 11 20.74 20.07 -11.39
C ARG A 11 22.16 19.48 -11.38
N THR A 12 23.01 19.98 -10.49
CA THR A 12 24.42 19.58 -10.35
C THR A 12 24.55 18.14 -9.86
N GLN A 13 25.70 17.50 -10.09
CA GLN A 13 25.98 16.14 -9.62
C GLN A 13 25.89 16.04 -8.07
N ALA A 14 26.29 17.09 -7.37
CA ALA A 14 26.17 17.19 -5.91
C ALA A 14 24.71 17.18 -5.44
N GLU A 15 23.82 17.90 -6.13
CA GLU A 15 22.38 17.91 -5.81
C GLU A 15 21.72 16.54 -6.03
N ARG A 16 22.14 15.83 -7.09
CA ARG A 16 21.67 14.46 -7.37
C ARG A 16 22.12 13.48 -6.28
N ALA A 17 23.39 13.55 -5.88
CA ALA A 17 23.94 12.74 -4.78
C ALA A 17 23.22 13.03 -3.46
N ALA A 18 23.00 14.30 -3.12
CA ALA A 18 22.26 14.70 -1.93
C ALA A 18 20.82 14.16 -1.91
N THR A 19 20.14 14.17 -3.07
CA THR A 19 18.79 13.62 -3.22
C THR A 19 18.76 12.12 -2.91
N LEU A 20 19.68 11.34 -3.50
CA LEU A 20 19.76 9.89 -3.27
C LEU A 20 20.13 9.55 -1.81
N THR A 21 21.00 10.34 -1.19
CA THR A 21 21.32 10.20 0.23
C THR A 21 20.07 10.41 1.09
N ALA A 22 19.28 11.44 0.81
CA ALA A 22 18.04 11.70 1.54
C ALA A 22 17.01 10.57 1.36
N PHE A 23 16.88 10.02 0.15
CA PHE A 23 16.01 8.87 -0.13
C PHE A 23 16.47 7.64 0.65
N THR A 24 17.78 7.37 0.67
CA THR A 24 18.36 6.24 1.41
C THR A 24 18.13 6.37 2.91
N SER A 25 18.24 7.59 3.46
CA SER A 25 17.91 7.85 4.86
C SER A 25 16.43 7.60 5.17
N LEU A 26 15.52 8.00 4.28
CA LEU A 26 14.09 7.75 4.42
C LEU A 26 13.76 6.25 4.48
N ALA A 27 14.51 5.43 3.76
CA ALA A 27 14.33 3.97 3.77
C ALA A 27 14.80 3.30 5.08
N LYS A 28 15.71 3.94 5.83
CA LYS A 28 16.37 3.36 7.02
C LYS A 28 15.80 3.84 8.35
N ASP A 29 15.16 5.01 8.37
CA ASP A 29 14.68 5.60 9.62
C ASP A 29 13.46 4.86 10.16
N ALA A 30 13.59 4.36 11.40
CA ALA A 30 12.56 3.61 12.10
C ALA A 30 11.69 4.49 13.02
N ASN A 31 12.12 5.70 13.37
CA ASN A 31 11.33 6.58 14.22
C ASN A 31 10.27 7.32 13.38
N ARG A 32 8.99 7.13 13.73
CA ARG A 32 7.88 7.72 12.98
C ARG A 32 7.96 9.25 12.85
N CYS A 33 8.21 9.95 13.95
CA CYS A 33 8.22 11.41 13.97
C CYS A 33 9.41 11.97 13.17
N ASP A 34 10.56 11.31 13.23
CA ASP A 34 11.76 11.72 12.48
C ASP A 34 11.59 11.39 11.00
N TRP A 35 11.02 10.22 10.69
CA TRP A 35 10.69 9.79 9.35
C TRP A 35 9.67 10.71 8.66
N GLU A 36 8.58 11.08 9.34
CA GLU A 36 7.57 12.01 8.80
C GLU A 36 8.19 13.41 8.57
N ARG A 37 9.08 13.87 9.45
CA ARG A 37 9.83 15.13 9.28
C ARG A 37 10.77 15.06 8.08
N LEU A 38 11.50 13.97 7.92
CA LEU A 38 12.41 13.74 6.79
C LEU A 38 11.64 13.66 5.47
N LEU A 39 10.52 12.93 5.45
CA LEU A 39 9.62 12.82 4.29
C LEU A 39 9.16 14.22 3.82
N ASN A 40 8.66 15.04 4.75
CA ASN A 40 8.22 16.40 4.46
C ASN A 40 9.37 17.24 3.87
N LYS A 41 10.58 17.15 4.45
CA LYS A 41 11.77 17.82 3.94
C LYS A 41 12.10 17.39 2.51
N VAL A 42 12.09 16.08 2.24
CA VAL A 42 12.38 15.51 0.92
C VAL A 42 11.35 15.99 -0.11
N LEU A 43 10.05 15.86 0.17
CA LEU A 43 9.00 16.27 -0.77
C LEU A 43 9.05 17.78 -1.06
N ARG A 44 9.34 18.61 -0.05
CA ARG A 44 9.55 20.06 -0.25
C ARG A 44 10.76 20.36 -1.12
N GLN A 45 11.88 19.66 -0.94
CA GLN A 45 13.07 19.82 -1.79
C GLN A 45 12.81 19.39 -3.25
N LEU A 46 11.90 18.44 -3.47
CA LEU A 46 11.43 18.07 -4.80
C LEU A 46 10.48 19.12 -5.40
N GLY A 47 9.94 20.05 -4.60
CA GLY A 47 9.00 21.08 -5.03
C GLY A 47 7.53 20.77 -4.72
N PHE A 48 7.25 19.83 -3.81
CA PHE A 48 5.89 19.45 -3.42
C PHE A 48 5.63 19.83 -1.96
N GLY A 49 4.94 20.95 -1.75
CA GLY A 49 4.51 21.39 -0.42
C GLY A 49 3.23 20.70 0.09
N ASN A 50 2.37 20.30 -0.85
CA ASN A 50 1.06 19.72 -0.59
C ASN A 50 1.05 18.25 -1.03
N TYR A 51 0.92 17.32 -0.08
CA TYR A 51 0.89 15.90 -0.37
C TYR A 51 -0.02 15.11 0.56
N LEU A 52 -0.40 13.91 0.13
CA LEU A 52 -1.15 12.93 0.90
C LEU A 52 -0.62 11.54 0.59
N ILE A 53 -0.33 10.78 1.64
CA ILE A 53 0.07 9.38 1.57
C ILE A 53 -0.94 8.55 2.34
N SER A 54 -1.44 7.51 1.67
CA SER A 54 -2.25 6.45 2.26
C SER A 54 -1.66 5.11 1.89
N LEU A 55 -1.68 4.15 2.82
CA LEU A 55 -1.39 2.76 2.54
C LEU A 55 -2.11 1.91 3.58
N GLY A 56 -3.01 1.04 3.11
CA GLY A 56 -3.82 0.23 4.00
C GLY A 56 -4.50 -0.94 3.29
N PRO A 57 -5.27 -1.77 4.02
CA PRO A 57 -6.04 -2.85 3.43
C PRO A 57 -7.13 -2.30 2.49
N VAL A 58 -7.46 -3.05 1.44
CA VAL A 58 -8.45 -2.65 0.41
C VAL A 58 -9.86 -2.53 0.99
N ALA A 59 -10.19 -3.39 1.96
CA ALA A 59 -11.45 -3.40 2.67
C ALA A 59 -11.20 -2.99 4.14
N PRO A 60 -11.14 -1.69 4.44
CA PRO A 60 -11.18 -1.23 5.83
C PRO A 60 -12.52 -1.65 6.45
N ARG A 61 -12.48 -2.35 7.58
CA ARG A 61 -13.65 -2.58 8.44
C ARG A 61 -14.01 -1.24 9.06
N ASP A 62 -15.21 -0.69 8.82
CA ASP A 62 -15.80 0.50 9.47
C ASP A 62 -14.80 1.44 10.18
N THR A 63 -13.86 1.99 9.42
CA THR A 63 -12.78 2.83 9.96
C THR A 63 -12.78 4.18 9.26
N ASP A 64 -12.50 5.23 10.04
CA ASP A 64 -12.38 6.62 9.56
C ASP A 64 -11.54 6.66 8.27
N PRO A 65 -12.08 7.21 7.15
CA PRO A 65 -11.37 7.27 5.87
C PRO A 65 -10.04 8.03 5.94
N LEU A 66 -9.84 8.82 7.00
CA LEU A 66 -8.62 9.59 7.24
C LEU A 66 -7.63 8.91 8.19
N ALA A 67 -7.97 7.73 8.72
CA ALA A 67 -7.10 7.00 9.63
C ALA A 67 -5.79 6.60 8.94
N GLY A 68 -4.66 6.92 9.59
CA GLY A 68 -3.33 6.54 9.09
C GLY A 68 -2.82 7.38 7.91
N LEU A 69 -3.53 8.44 7.49
CA LEU A 69 -3.03 9.35 6.48
C LEU A 69 -1.82 10.15 6.98
N ILE A 70 -0.81 10.28 6.12
CA ILE A 70 0.29 11.23 6.29
C ILE A 70 0.10 12.31 5.24
N THR A 71 -0.21 13.54 5.66
CA THR A 71 -0.61 14.57 4.70
C THR A 71 -0.30 15.98 5.17
N THR A 72 -0.06 16.87 4.21
CA THR A 72 -0.01 18.32 4.38
C THR A 72 -1.21 19.02 3.75
N PHE A 73 -2.22 18.27 3.27
CA PHE A 73 -3.42 18.86 2.70
C PHE A 73 -4.18 19.70 3.75
N PRO A 74 -4.92 20.74 3.30
CA PRO A 74 -5.63 21.63 4.21
C PRO A 74 -6.60 20.88 5.12
N LYS A 75 -6.60 21.18 6.43
CA LYS A 75 -7.51 20.55 7.40
C LYS A 75 -8.98 20.67 6.98
N ARG A 76 -9.38 21.85 6.47
CA ARG A 76 -10.74 22.09 5.94
C ARG A 76 -11.12 21.12 4.82
N TRP A 77 -10.19 20.80 3.92
CA TRP A 77 -10.41 19.80 2.88
C TRP A 77 -10.63 18.41 3.48
N LEU A 78 -9.81 18.01 4.45
CA LEU A 78 -9.93 16.71 5.12
C LEU A 78 -11.27 16.58 5.88
N GLU A 79 -11.65 17.62 6.62
CA GLU A 79 -12.94 17.68 7.32
C GLU A 79 -14.11 17.54 6.35
N HIS A 80 -14.11 18.32 5.27
CA HIS A 80 -15.14 18.24 4.24
C HIS A 80 -15.17 16.87 3.55
N TYR A 81 -14.00 16.30 3.22
CA TYR A 81 -13.91 14.96 2.64
C TYR A 81 -14.56 13.89 3.52
N ARG A 82 -14.40 14.00 4.85
CA ARG A 82 -15.00 13.09 5.82
C ARG A 82 -16.51 13.32 5.96
N CYS A 83 -16.94 14.56 6.19
CA CYS A 83 -18.34 14.89 6.47
C CYS A 83 -19.27 14.57 5.28
N ASP A 84 -18.80 14.80 4.06
CA ASP A 84 -19.61 14.66 2.85
C ASP A 84 -19.46 13.27 2.20
N GLY A 85 -18.74 12.34 2.86
CA GLY A 85 -18.57 10.98 2.35
C GLY A 85 -17.85 10.90 1.00
N LEU A 86 -16.95 11.85 0.71
CA LEU A 86 -16.33 11.99 -0.62
C LEU A 86 -15.52 10.76 -1.04
N ILE A 87 -15.12 9.91 -0.09
CA ILE A 87 -14.44 8.63 -0.34
C ILE A 87 -15.21 7.71 -1.29
N GLU A 88 -16.55 7.73 -1.27
CA GLU A 88 -17.38 6.86 -2.12
C GLU A 88 -17.31 7.26 -3.61
N ILE A 89 -17.09 8.54 -3.85
CA ILE A 89 -17.08 9.13 -5.19
C ILE A 89 -15.67 9.52 -5.66
N ASP A 90 -14.65 9.28 -4.84
CA ASP A 90 -13.26 9.62 -5.09
C ASP A 90 -12.71 8.83 -6.31
N PRO A 91 -12.50 9.48 -7.47
CA PRO A 91 -11.97 8.84 -8.65
C PRO A 91 -10.48 8.50 -8.50
N ILE A 92 -9.72 9.26 -7.70
CA ILE A 92 -8.30 9.02 -7.44
C ILE A 92 -8.14 7.72 -6.66
N LEU A 93 -8.88 7.55 -5.58
CA LEU A 93 -8.81 6.35 -4.75
C LEU A 93 -9.26 5.11 -5.55
N ARG A 94 -10.32 5.25 -6.36
CA ARG A 94 -10.80 4.20 -7.26
C ARG A 94 -9.72 3.77 -8.26
N HIS A 95 -9.07 4.73 -8.91
CA HIS A 95 -7.96 4.48 -9.83
C HIS A 95 -6.78 3.82 -9.12
N CYS A 96 -6.28 4.42 -8.05
CA CYS A 96 -5.09 3.94 -7.35
C CYS A 96 -5.29 2.58 -6.68
N ARG A 97 -6.53 2.14 -6.44
CA ARG A 97 -6.82 0.77 -5.99
C ARG A 97 -6.78 -0.28 -7.11
N ARG A 98 -7.05 0.11 -8.37
CA ARG A 98 -7.19 -0.82 -9.51
C ARG A 98 -5.96 -0.81 -10.42
N GLU A 99 -5.47 0.38 -10.73
CA GLU A 99 -4.41 0.61 -11.70
C GLU A 99 -3.03 0.68 -11.03
N LEU A 100 -1.99 0.42 -11.81
CA LEU A 100 -0.58 0.58 -11.40
C LEU A 100 0.07 1.85 -11.95
N VAL A 101 -0.60 2.52 -12.89
CA VAL A 101 -0.09 3.72 -13.55
C VAL A 101 -0.52 4.99 -12.80
N PRO A 102 0.26 6.08 -12.89
CA PRO A 102 -0.08 7.37 -12.28
C PRO A 102 -1.36 7.97 -12.87
N LEU A 103 -2.06 8.75 -12.06
CA LEU A 103 -3.21 9.55 -12.47
C LEU A 103 -2.90 11.03 -12.35
N PHE A 104 -2.97 11.76 -13.46
CA PHE A 104 -2.84 13.22 -13.49
C PHE A 104 -4.21 13.87 -13.32
N TRP A 105 -4.31 14.75 -12.32
CA TRP A 105 -5.60 15.30 -11.87
C TRP A 105 -6.27 16.15 -12.94
N ASP A 106 -5.50 16.90 -13.72
CA ASP A 106 -6.02 17.82 -14.74
C ASP A 106 -6.72 17.08 -15.89
N SER A 107 -6.15 15.98 -16.38
CA SER A 107 -6.76 15.13 -17.41
C SER A 107 -8.06 14.50 -16.92
N GLU A 108 -8.07 13.94 -15.71
CA GLU A 108 -9.24 13.30 -15.13
C GLU A 108 -10.35 14.30 -14.79
N ARG A 109 -10.00 15.45 -14.21
CA ARG A 109 -10.95 16.53 -13.92
C ARG A 109 -11.68 17.00 -15.17
N ARG A 110 -10.98 17.20 -16.30
CA ARG A 110 -11.62 17.61 -17.57
C ARG A 110 -12.64 16.58 -18.09
N ARG A 111 -12.36 15.29 -17.87
CA ARG A 111 -13.22 14.18 -18.29
C ARG A 111 -14.35 13.89 -17.29
N ALA A 112 -14.25 14.39 -16.06
CA ALA A 112 -15.20 14.10 -14.99
C ALA A 112 -16.63 14.56 -15.30
N ARG A 113 -17.61 13.73 -14.93
CA ARG A 113 -19.05 13.98 -15.08
C ARG A 113 -19.79 13.55 -13.81
N GLY A 114 -21.01 14.05 -13.63
CA GLY A 114 -21.89 13.68 -12.51
C GLY A 114 -21.21 13.83 -11.14
N ARG A 115 -21.30 12.80 -10.29
CA ARG A 115 -20.70 12.78 -8.95
C ARG A 115 -19.19 13.01 -8.95
N SER A 116 -18.46 12.50 -9.95
CA SER A 116 -17.01 12.71 -10.04
C SER A 116 -16.67 14.18 -10.32
N ARG A 117 -17.49 14.89 -11.11
CA ARG A 117 -17.31 16.33 -11.33
C ARG A 117 -17.45 17.11 -10.02
N HIS A 118 -18.47 16.79 -9.22
CA HIS A 118 -18.66 17.39 -7.90
C HIS A 118 -17.44 17.20 -6.99
N PHE A 119 -16.88 15.99 -6.93
CA PHE A 119 -15.65 15.73 -6.18
C PHE A 119 -14.50 16.67 -6.57
N TRP A 120 -14.25 16.86 -7.87
CA TRP A 120 -13.17 17.73 -8.34
C TRP A 120 -13.44 19.22 -8.05
N GLU A 121 -14.69 19.67 -8.17
CA GLU A 121 -15.09 21.04 -7.84
C GLU A 121 -14.83 21.34 -6.36
N GLN A 122 -15.17 20.43 -5.44
CA GLN A 122 -14.87 20.59 -4.01
C GLN A 122 -13.37 20.65 -3.73
N ARG A 123 -12.59 19.81 -4.41
CA ARG A 123 -11.14 19.76 -4.28
C ARG A 123 -10.46 21.04 -4.78
N GLU A 124 -10.96 21.62 -5.88
CA GLU A 124 -10.46 22.87 -6.46
C GLU A 124 -10.69 24.08 -5.55
N GLN A 125 -11.82 24.14 -4.85
CA GLN A 125 -12.11 25.19 -3.85
C GLN A 125 -11.10 25.23 -2.69
N HIS A 126 -10.37 24.14 -2.48
CA HIS A 126 -9.33 24.00 -1.46
C HIS A 126 -7.90 24.12 -2.02
N GLY A 127 -7.75 24.60 -3.26
CA GLY A 127 -6.45 24.80 -3.90
C GLY A 127 -5.78 23.51 -4.41
N LEU A 128 -6.48 22.38 -4.39
CA LEU A 128 -5.95 21.07 -4.78
C LEU A 128 -6.30 20.71 -6.25
N ARG A 129 -6.14 21.70 -7.14
CA ARG A 129 -6.62 21.65 -8.54
C ARG A 129 -5.81 20.74 -9.46
N SER A 130 -4.49 20.82 -9.37
CA SER A 130 -3.55 20.13 -10.26
C SER A 130 -2.55 19.32 -9.44
N GLY A 131 -2.13 18.17 -9.97
CA GLY A 131 -1.28 17.24 -9.25
C GLY A 131 -1.21 15.88 -9.92
N VAL A 132 -0.51 14.96 -9.26
CA VAL A 132 -0.41 13.56 -9.67
C VAL A 132 -0.63 12.64 -8.47
N SER A 133 -1.32 11.54 -8.70
CA SER A 133 -1.52 10.47 -7.74
C SER A 133 -0.90 9.19 -8.27
N ILE A 134 0.03 8.62 -7.51
CA ILE A 134 0.77 7.42 -7.86
C ILE A 134 0.25 6.27 -6.99
N PRO A 135 -0.22 5.16 -7.59
CA PRO A 135 -0.62 3.98 -6.84
C PRO A 135 0.55 3.41 -6.04
N LEU A 136 0.34 3.13 -4.76
CA LEU A 136 1.30 2.42 -3.91
C LEU A 136 0.85 0.97 -3.73
N ARG A 137 1.82 0.05 -3.82
CA ARG A 137 1.63 -1.38 -3.63
C ARG A 137 2.68 -1.89 -2.66
N TYR A 138 2.22 -2.56 -1.61
CA TYR A 138 3.09 -3.23 -0.66
C TYR A 138 2.33 -4.45 -0.14
N GLU A 139 2.76 -5.66 -0.54
CA GLU A 139 2.06 -6.91 -0.20
C GLU A 139 0.55 -6.82 -0.52
N MET A 140 -0.32 -7.06 0.46
CA MET A 140 -1.78 -6.96 0.35
C MET A 140 -2.31 -5.53 0.51
N LEU A 141 -1.46 -4.57 0.86
CA LEU A 141 -1.85 -3.19 1.05
C LEU A 141 -1.94 -2.45 -0.29
N ARG A 142 -2.92 -1.55 -0.36
CA ARG A 142 -3.12 -0.62 -1.48
C ARG A 142 -3.13 0.79 -0.93
N GLY A 143 -2.54 1.69 -1.70
CA GLY A 143 -2.32 3.04 -1.24
C GLY A 143 -2.16 4.01 -2.38
N THR A 144 -1.95 5.26 -2.00
CA THR A 144 -1.77 6.37 -2.91
C THR A 144 -0.75 7.34 -2.35
N LEU A 145 0.20 7.75 -3.19
CA LEU A 145 0.99 8.97 -3.00
C LEU A 145 0.41 10.04 -3.91
N SER A 146 -0.24 11.04 -3.33
CA SER A 146 -0.78 12.19 -4.05
C SER A 146 0.06 13.42 -3.75
N VAL A 147 0.50 14.14 -4.78
CA VAL A 147 1.14 15.46 -4.63
C VAL A 147 0.35 16.49 -5.43
N ALA A 148 0.07 17.65 -4.83
CA ALA A 148 -0.48 18.78 -5.54
C ALA A 148 0.66 19.63 -6.11
N PHE A 149 0.43 20.18 -7.30
CA PHE A 149 1.33 21.13 -7.91
C PHE A 149 0.93 22.54 -7.51
N ASP A 150 1.90 23.36 -7.13
CA ASP A 150 1.67 24.78 -6.85
C ASP A 150 1.34 25.54 -8.16
N ASP A 151 1.92 25.11 -9.28
CA ASP A 151 1.53 25.58 -10.62
C ASP A 151 0.33 24.79 -11.15
N THR A 152 -0.80 25.49 -11.26
CA THR A 152 -2.07 24.92 -11.71
C THR A 152 -2.14 24.70 -13.23
N GLN A 153 -1.16 25.18 -14.01
CA GLN A 153 -1.10 25.01 -15.46
C GLN A 153 -0.35 23.75 -15.93
N ILE A 154 0.14 22.92 -15.02
CA ILE A 154 0.82 21.67 -15.36
C ILE A 154 -0.21 20.65 -15.88
N THR A 155 -0.15 20.39 -17.18
CA THR A 155 -0.86 19.28 -17.84
C THR A 155 -0.12 17.97 -17.64
N GLU A 156 -0.74 16.83 -17.95
CA GLU A 156 -0.09 15.51 -17.90
C GLU A 156 1.21 15.44 -18.74
N GLN A 157 1.17 15.93 -19.99
CA GLN A 157 2.35 15.98 -20.86
C GLN A 157 3.47 16.82 -20.26
N LYS A 158 3.15 18.01 -19.72
CA LYS A 158 4.13 18.88 -19.03
C LYS A 158 4.58 18.29 -17.69
N GLY A 159 3.71 17.53 -17.03
CA GLY A 159 3.97 16.86 -15.77
C GLY A 159 5.01 15.76 -15.92
N PHE A 160 4.91 14.95 -16.98
CA PHE A 160 5.99 14.03 -17.32
C PHE A 160 7.26 14.77 -17.74
N SER A 161 7.19 15.94 -18.39
CA SER A 161 8.39 16.74 -18.63
C SER A 161 9.02 17.35 -17.37
N ASN A 162 8.34 17.33 -16.22
CA ASN A 162 8.84 17.89 -14.97
C ASN A 162 9.84 16.92 -14.28
N PRO A 163 11.12 17.28 -14.12
CA PRO A 163 12.11 16.43 -13.47
C PRO A 163 11.74 15.99 -12.05
N ALA A 164 10.97 16.80 -11.32
CA ALA A 164 10.51 16.47 -9.98
C ALA A 164 9.57 15.26 -9.95
N VAL A 165 8.78 15.06 -11.01
CA VAL A 165 7.86 13.92 -11.14
C VAL A 165 8.64 12.61 -11.33
N TYR A 166 9.74 12.62 -12.10
CA TYR A 166 10.63 11.45 -12.19
C TYR A 166 11.30 11.12 -10.85
N GLN A 167 11.71 12.14 -10.10
CA GLN A 167 12.27 11.96 -8.76
C GLN A 167 11.26 11.40 -7.77
N LEU A 168 9.98 11.77 -7.91
CA LEU A 168 8.87 11.14 -7.20
C LEU A 168 8.78 9.64 -7.49
N PHE A 169 8.89 9.22 -8.75
CA PHE A 169 8.91 7.79 -9.08
C PHE A 169 10.10 7.08 -8.47
N MET A 170 11.29 7.69 -8.52
CA MET A 170 12.48 7.14 -7.88
C MET A 170 12.35 7.06 -6.36
N LEU A 171 11.59 7.95 -5.72
CA LEU A 171 11.36 7.97 -4.27
C LEU A 171 10.52 6.78 -3.78
N ILE A 172 9.59 6.27 -4.60
CA ILE A 172 8.61 5.24 -4.21
C ILE A 172 9.24 4.02 -3.51
N PRO A 173 10.27 3.34 -4.05
CA PRO A 173 10.85 2.18 -3.36
C PRO A 173 11.41 2.53 -1.97
N TYR A 174 12.03 3.70 -1.81
CA TYR A 174 12.57 4.17 -0.53
C TYR A 174 11.45 4.55 0.45
N LEU A 175 10.39 5.19 -0.05
CA LEU A 175 9.19 5.52 0.71
C LEU A 175 8.55 4.24 1.24
N LEU A 176 8.36 3.22 0.40
CA LEU A 176 7.77 1.94 0.80
C LEU A 176 8.67 1.19 1.80
N ALA A 177 9.99 1.21 1.62
CA ALA A 177 10.93 0.64 2.58
C ALA A 177 10.84 1.33 3.96
N GLY A 178 10.72 2.66 3.98
CA GLY A 178 10.51 3.42 5.21
C GLY A 178 9.15 3.12 5.85
N ILE A 179 8.06 3.13 5.07
CA ILE A 179 6.71 2.77 5.55
C ILE A 179 6.69 1.35 6.11
N ARG A 180 7.43 0.40 5.53
CA ARG A 180 7.57 -0.95 6.08
C ARG A 180 8.05 -0.92 7.53
N HIS A 181 9.06 -0.11 7.88
CA HIS A 181 9.51 0.03 9.26
C HIS A 181 8.43 0.63 10.18
N GLN A 182 7.58 1.51 9.64
CA GLN A 182 6.47 2.12 10.38
C GLN A 182 5.27 1.16 10.57
N LEU A 183 5.00 0.30 9.59
CA LEU A 183 3.98 -0.76 9.65
C LEU A 183 4.43 -1.96 10.48
N GLN A 184 5.73 -2.26 10.45
CA GLN A 184 6.38 -3.29 11.27
C GLN A 184 6.57 -2.87 12.72
N ARG A 185 5.97 -1.75 13.17
CA ARG A 185 5.69 -1.61 14.60
C ARG A 185 4.86 -2.83 14.97
N PRO A 186 5.38 -3.70 15.83
CA PRO A 186 4.72 -4.96 16.07
C PRO A 186 3.39 -4.62 16.77
N VAL A 187 2.27 -4.81 16.09
CA VAL A 187 1.40 -5.86 16.65
C VAL A 187 2.34 -7.03 16.67
N GLN A 188 2.95 -7.32 17.81
CA GLN A 188 3.81 -8.49 17.90
C GLN A 188 2.95 -9.60 17.30
N PRO A 189 3.37 -10.28 16.22
CA PRO A 189 3.00 -11.68 16.18
C PRO A 189 3.66 -12.17 17.46
N ARG A 190 2.86 -12.26 18.54
CA ARG A 190 3.33 -12.80 19.81
C ARG A 190 4.13 -14.02 19.42
N GLN A 191 5.40 -14.04 19.82
CA GLN A 191 6.50 -14.86 19.32
C GLN A 191 6.29 -16.38 19.44
N ASP A 192 5.06 -16.88 19.45
CA ASP A 192 4.75 -18.19 19.97
C ASP A 192 4.11 -19.11 18.93
N LEU A 193 3.97 -18.76 17.64
CA LEU A 193 3.58 -19.79 16.66
C LEU A 193 4.71 -20.81 16.56
N THR A 194 4.45 -21.99 17.10
CA THR A 194 5.37 -23.12 17.05
C THR A 194 5.49 -23.63 15.61
N PRO A 195 6.58 -24.34 15.26
CA PRO A 195 6.71 -24.98 13.95
C PRO A 195 5.49 -25.85 13.59
N LYS A 196 4.95 -26.60 14.56
CA LYS A 196 3.76 -27.43 14.35
C LYS A 196 2.49 -26.63 14.09
N GLU A 197 2.33 -25.47 14.72
CA GLU A 197 1.22 -24.57 14.44
C GLU A 197 1.33 -23.95 13.05
N MET A 198 2.55 -23.61 12.60
CA MET A 198 2.81 -23.13 11.25
C MET A 198 2.56 -24.21 10.19
N ASP A 199 3.05 -25.44 10.40
CA ASP A 199 2.81 -26.57 9.50
C ASP A 199 1.30 -26.83 9.33
N CYS A 200 0.54 -26.80 10.43
CA CYS A 200 -0.91 -26.98 10.38
C CYS A 200 -1.61 -25.85 9.63
N LEU A 201 -1.20 -24.60 9.85
CA LEU A 201 -1.74 -23.44 9.14
C LEU A 201 -1.41 -23.47 7.65
N TYR A 202 -0.21 -23.93 7.27
CA TYR A 202 0.21 -24.05 5.87
C TYR A 202 -0.69 -25.03 5.12
N TRP A 203 -0.84 -26.27 5.61
CA TRP A 203 -1.70 -27.25 4.96
C TRP A 203 -3.18 -26.86 5.00
N ALA A 204 -3.62 -26.16 6.06
CA ALA A 204 -4.95 -25.58 6.11
C ALA A 204 -5.16 -24.49 5.04
N SER A 205 -4.11 -23.73 4.71
CA SER A 205 -4.15 -22.73 3.64
C SER A 205 -4.20 -23.34 2.25
N GLU A 206 -3.64 -24.54 2.08
CA GLU A 206 -3.78 -25.39 0.88
C GLU A 206 -5.14 -26.12 0.80
N GLY A 207 -6.07 -25.83 1.72
CA GLY A 207 -7.41 -26.41 1.73
C GLY A 207 -7.52 -27.82 2.31
N LYS A 208 -6.46 -28.35 2.93
CA LYS A 208 -6.49 -29.69 3.54
C LYS A 208 -7.39 -29.72 4.78
N THR A 209 -8.10 -30.83 4.95
CA THR A 209 -8.93 -31.16 6.13
C THR A 209 -8.07 -31.57 7.32
N THR A 210 -8.60 -31.54 8.55
CA THR A 210 -7.87 -32.00 9.75
C THR A 210 -7.36 -33.44 9.59
N TRP A 211 -8.16 -34.33 9.00
CA TRP A 211 -7.78 -35.71 8.71
C TRP A 211 -6.60 -35.81 7.74
N GLU A 212 -6.64 -35.08 6.61
CA GLU A 212 -5.53 -35.07 5.64
C GLU A 212 -4.24 -34.52 6.27
N ILE A 213 -4.35 -33.43 7.04
CA ILE A 213 -3.20 -32.85 7.75
C ILE A 213 -2.61 -33.83 8.76
N SER A 214 -3.46 -34.57 9.48
CA SER A 214 -3.02 -35.57 10.45
C SER A 214 -2.20 -36.67 9.79
N HIS A 215 -2.58 -37.06 8.57
CA HIS A 215 -1.85 -38.03 7.76
C HIS A 215 -0.52 -37.46 7.26
N ILE A 216 -0.54 -36.23 6.73
CA ILE A 216 0.66 -35.54 6.21
C ILE A 216 1.70 -35.31 7.31
N LEU A 217 1.28 -34.86 8.50
CA LEU A 217 2.16 -34.55 9.62
C LEU A 217 2.39 -35.73 10.58
N THR A 218 1.86 -36.91 10.26
CA THR A 218 1.99 -38.15 11.05
C THR A 218 1.63 -37.95 12.53
N CYS A 219 0.45 -37.40 12.81
CA CYS A 219 -0.05 -37.19 14.17
C CYS A 219 -1.56 -37.41 14.23
N SER A 220 -2.16 -37.35 15.43
CA SER A 220 -3.62 -37.56 15.55
C SER A 220 -4.41 -36.31 15.11
N GLU A 221 -5.63 -36.50 14.60
CA GLU A 221 -6.54 -35.40 14.29
C GLU A 221 -6.75 -34.46 15.49
N ARG A 222 -6.85 -35.04 16.70
CA ARG A 222 -6.95 -34.28 17.95
C ARG A 222 -5.74 -33.38 18.20
N THR A 223 -4.54 -33.83 17.82
CA THR A 223 -3.30 -33.05 17.93
C THR A 223 -3.30 -31.90 16.92
N ILE A 224 -3.77 -32.14 15.68
CA ILE A 224 -3.93 -31.11 14.67
C ILE A 224 -4.92 -30.04 15.12
N ASP A 225 -6.09 -30.44 15.62
CA ASP A 225 -7.10 -29.51 16.13
C ASP A 225 -6.56 -28.68 17.31
N PHE A 226 -5.76 -29.29 18.18
CA PHE A 226 -5.08 -28.57 19.26
C PHE A 226 -4.12 -27.49 18.74
N HIS A 227 -3.27 -27.82 17.77
CA HIS A 227 -2.36 -26.84 17.17
C HIS A 227 -3.11 -25.74 16.43
N LEU A 228 -4.12 -26.07 15.63
CA LEU A 228 -4.93 -25.07 14.92
C LEU A 228 -5.71 -24.17 15.89
N LEU A 229 -6.21 -24.70 17.01
CA LEU A 229 -6.87 -23.92 18.04
C LEU A 229 -5.90 -22.94 18.71
N ASN A 230 -4.67 -23.37 19.02
CA ASN A 230 -3.65 -22.50 19.59
C ASN A 230 -3.22 -21.42 18.60
N ALA A 231 -2.99 -21.81 17.35
CA ALA A 231 -2.66 -20.90 16.26
C ALA A 231 -3.75 -19.83 16.09
N ARG A 232 -5.02 -20.25 16.08
CA ARG A 232 -6.18 -19.36 16.01
C ARG A 232 -6.22 -18.38 17.18
N ARG A 233 -5.98 -18.85 18.41
CA ARG A 233 -5.91 -17.99 19.61
C ARG A 233 -4.76 -16.98 19.53
N LYS A 234 -3.58 -17.42 19.10
CA LYS A 234 -2.39 -16.57 18.92
C LYS A 234 -2.60 -15.51 17.84
N LEU A 235 -3.35 -15.84 16.79
CA LEU A 235 -3.71 -14.96 15.68
C LEU A 235 -4.99 -14.14 15.93
N GLY A 236 -5.56 -14.16 17.13
CA GLY A 236 -6.78 -13.38 17.46
C GLY A 236 -7.98 -13.70 16.57
N SER A 237 -8.07 -14.91 16.04
CA SER A 237 -9.07 -15.32 15.06
C SER A 237 -10.19 -16.11 15.72
N VAL A 238 -11.41 -16.06 15.18
CA VAL A 238 -12.56 -16.83 15.71
C VAL A 238 -12.87 -18.09 14.92
N SER A 239 -12.36 -18.22 13.68
CA SER A 239 -12.48 -19.44 12.87
C SER A 239 -11.13 -19.89 12.29
N ARG A 240 -11.10 -21.14 11.80
CA ARG A 240 -9.93 -21.71 11.09
C ARG A 240 -9.61 -20.88 9.84
N GLN A 241 -10.64 -20.53 9.07
CA GLN A 241 -10.50 -19.74 7.84
C GLN A 241 -9.99 -18.32 8.13
N GLN A 242 -10.44 -17.71 9.23
CA GLN A 242 -9.93 -16.41 9.64
C GLN A 242 -8.46 -16.50 10.08
N ALA A 243 -8.08 -17.57 10.80
CA ALA A 243 -6.70 -17.80 11.20
C ALA A 243 -5.78 -17.99 9.97
N VAL A 244 -6.23 -18.76 8.97
CA VAL A 244 -5.53 -18.91 7.69
C VAL A 244 -5.40 -17.56 6.98
N SER A 245 -6.49 -16.80 6.84
CA SER A 245 -6.47 -15.48 6.21
C SER A 245 -5.54 -14.50 6.92
N ALA A 246 -5.50 -14.52 8.26
CA ALA A 246 -4.59 -13.71 9.05
C ALA A 246 -3.13 -14.15 8.85
N ALA A 247 -2.86 -15.45 8.85
CA ALA A 247 -1.53 -16.00 8.62
C ALA A 247 -0.98 -15.63 7.22
N VAL A 248 -1.81 -15.69 6.18
CA VAL A 248 -1.46 -15.25 4.83
C VAL A 248 -1.24 -13.74 4.76
N ALA A 249 -2.14 -12.95 5.35
CA ALA A 249 -2.02 -11.49 5.37
C ALA A 249 -0.76 -11.00 6.11
N CYS A 250 -0.28 -11.77 7.09
CA CYS A 250 0.97 -11.50 7.81
C CYS A 250 2.21 -12.12 7.16
N GLY A 251 2.08 -12.81 6.01
CA GLY A 251 3.19 -13.48 5.33
C GLY A 251 3.78 -14.67 6.09
N LEU A 252 3.06 -15.22 7.07
CA LEU A 252 3.50 -16.37 7.88
C LEU A 252 3.36 -17.69 7.12
N VAL A 253 2.38 -17.76 6.21
CA VAL A 253 2.21 -18.87 5.26
C VAL A 253 1.94 -18.29 3.88
N MET A 254 2.59 -18.85 2.87
CA MET A 254 2.40 -18.51 1.47
C MET A 254 1.71 -19.70 0.80
N PRO A 255 0.40 -19.60 0.49
CA PRO A 255 -0.26 -20.66 -0.26
C PRO A 255 0.39 -20.75 -1.63
N THR A 256 0.75 -21.96 -2.05
CA THR A 256 1.22 -22.18 -3.41
C THR A 256 0.04 -21.96 -4.34
N ALA A 257 0.10 -20.91 -5.17
CA ALA A 257 -0.93 -20.64 -6.15
C ALA A 257 -1.06 -21.85 -7.09
N GLY A 258 -2.12 -22.65 -6.86
CA GLY A 258 -2.61 -23.79 -7.63
C GLY A 258 -1.66 -24.42 -8.66
N SER A 259 -0.97 -25.50 -8.28
CA SER A 259 -0.77 -26.62 -9.19
C SER A 259 -2.08 -27.42 -9.27
N VAL A 260 -2.99 -26.96 -10.12
CA VAL A 260 -4.00 -27.85 -10.69
C VAL A 260 -3.23 -28.92 -11.48
N HIS A 261 -3.42 -30.20 -11.10
CA HIS A 261 -2.69 -31.41 -11.51
C HIS A 261 -1.33 -31.69 -10.85
N ASP A 262 -1.33 -32.43 -9.74
CA ASP A 262 -0.88 -33.83 -9.75
C ASP A 262 -1.21 -34.50 -8.40
N SER A 263 -2.35 -35.20 -8.32
CA SER A 263 -2.62 -36.15 -7.23
C SER A 263 -3.61 -37.20 -7.71
N ASP A 264 -3.20 -37.98 -8.72
CA ASP A 264 -3.88 -39.24 -9.05
C ASP A 264 -2.91 -40.41 -9.27
N ARG A 265 -1.82 -40.44 -8.50
CA ARG A 265 -1.00 -41.66 -8.34
C ARG A 265 -0.63 -41.86 -6.88
N GLY A 266 -1.30 -42.80 -6.22
CA GLY A 266 -0.79 -43.33 -4.96
C GLY A 266 -1.79 -43.99 -4.02
N PHE A 267 -3.11 -43.94 -4.26
CA PHE A 267 -4.07 -44.51 -3.30
C PHE A 267 -5.17 -45.34 -3.94
N ARG A 268 -4.80 -46.33 -4.76
CA ARG A 268 -5.64 -47.52 -5.02
C ARG A 268 -4.78 -48.75 -5.25
N ARG A 269 -4.72 -49.61 -4.23
CA ARG A 269 -4.69 -51.09 -4.24
C ARG A 269 -3.85 -51.59 -3.08
N SER A 270 -4.54 -52.16 -2.08
CA SER A 270 -4.14 -53.36 -1.32
C SER A 270 -5.23 -53.63 -0.27
N ILE A 271 -6.39 -54.08 -0.74
CA ILE A 271 -7.27 -54.95 0.04
C ILE A 271 -7.63 -56.10 -0.90
N SER A 272 -6.96 -57.21 -0.68
CA SER A 272 -7.33 -58.57 -1.08
C SER A 272 -6.66 -59.50 -0.07
#